data_AF-A0AAU1VVN5-F1
#
_entry.id   AF-A0AAU1VVN5-F1
#
_cell.length_a   1.000
_cell.length_b   1.000
_cell.length_c   1.000
_cell.angle_alpha   90.00
_cell.angle_beta   90.00
_cell.angle_gamma   90.00
#
_symmetry.space_group_name_H-M   'P 1'
#
loop_
_entity.id
_entity.type
_entity.pdbx_description
1 polymer ?
#
loop_
_entity_poly.entity_id
_entity_poly.type
_entity_poly.pdbx_seq_one_letter_code
_entity_poly.pdbx_strand_id
1 'polypeptide(L)'
;MSKPSTGPTDSDTYLAVCGHTHLFPGARCRVTGLPDLHAFAADPWPVDLDLRLSDDVVVEAELRIEDPADPVLTVPAYTTGAGTRIAGRKWLIREFARTGDGVELTIGGSA
;
A
#
# COMPACT_ATOMS: atom_id res chain seq x y z
N MET A 1 -15.38 -11.74 -32.51
CA MET A 1 -15.29 -11.78 -31.03
C MET A 1 -13.95 -11.16 -30.65
N SER A 2 -13.95 -9.90 -30.27
CA SER A 2 -12.73 -9.19 -29.87
C SER A 2 -12.39 -9.58 -28.44
N LYS A 3 -11.21 -10.18 -28.23
CA LYS A 3 -10.64 -10.34 -26.88
C LYS A 3 -10.34 -8.94 -26.32
N PRO A 4 -10.66 -8.63 -25.06
CA PRO A 4 -10.11 -7.43 -24.44
C PRO A 4 -8.60 -7.62 -24.28
N SER A 5 -7.86 -6.64 -24.78
CA SER A 5 -6.41 -6.53 -24.62
C SER A 5 -6.12 -6.14 -23.17
N THR A 6 -5.57 -7.05 -22.37
CA THR A 6 -4.92 -6.68 -21.11
C THR A 6 -3.59 -6.02 -21.46
N GLY A 7 -3.65 -4.74 -21.81
CA GLY A 7 -2.44 -3.91 -21.79
C GLY A 7 -2.05 -3.65 -20.34
N PRO A 8 -0.75 -3.48 -20.03
CA PRO A 8 -0.38 -2.92 -18.74
C PRO A 8 -0.98 -1.51 -18.70
N THR A 9 -1.96 -1.31 -17.82
CA THR A 9 -2.19 0.05 -17.31
C THR A 9 -0.89 0.37 -16.59
N ASP A 10 -0.16 1.38 -17.07
CA ASP A 10 1.01 1.92 -16.37
C ASP A 10 0.47 2.49 -15.04
N SER A 11 0.29 1.61 -14.06
CA SER A 11 0.06 1.99 -12.68
C SER A 11 1.41 2.48 -12.21
N ASP A 12 1.54 3.80 -12.01
CA ASP A 12 2.73 4.35 -11.38
C ASP A 12 2.95 3.61 -10.04
N THR A 13 4.10 2.97 -9.88
CA THR A 13 4.52 2.36 -8.62
C THR A 13 5.14 3.42 -7.73
N TYR A 14 4.60 3.60 -6.53
CA TYR A 14 5.08 4.58 -5.55
C TYR A 14 5.79 3.90 -4.38
N LEU A 15 6.78 4.55 -3.80
CA LEU A 15 7.46 4.03 -2.61
C LEU A 15 6.61 4.27 -1.36
N ALA A 16 6.33 3.19 -0.62
CA ALA A 16 5.75 3.23 0.72
C ALA A 16 6.78 2.75 1.75
N VAL A 17 7.06 3.54 2.78
CA VAL A 17 8.01 3.16 3.84
C VAL A 17 7.28 2.88 5.15
N CYS A 18 7.50 1.70 5.73
CA CYS A 18 6.99 1.31 7.04
C CYS A 18 8.11 1.25 8.08
N GLY A 19 7.85 1.80 9.27
CA GLY A 19 8.78 1.74 10.41
C GLY A 19 8.86 0.38 11.11
N HIS A 20 8.27 -0.67 10.53
CA HIS A 20 8.21 -2.01 11.10
C HIS A 20 8.57 -3.07 10.06
N THR A 21 8.94 -4.25 10.54
CA THR A 21 9.23 -5.44 9.71
C THR A 21 7.97 -6.17 9.26
N HIS A 22 6.80 -5.75 9.77
CA HIS A 22 5.51 -6.28 9.34
C HIS A 22 4.37 -5.31 9.65
N LEU A 23 3.24 -5.52 8.97
CA LEU A 23 2.02 -4.74 9.20
C LEU A 23 1.16 -5.34 10.31
N PHE A 24 0.50 -4.46 11.05
CA PHE A 24 -0.47 -4.76 12.09
C PHE A 24 -1.45 -3.57 12.23
N PRO A 25 -2.62 -3.75 12.86
CA PRO A 25 -3.54 -2.64 13.07
C PRO A 25 -2.89 -1.49 13.87
N GLY A 26 -2.85 -0.31 13.27
CA GLY A 26 -2.20 0.88 13.82
C GLY A 26 -0.77 1.13 13.32
N ALA A 27 -0.17 0.19 12.57
CA ALA A 27 1.07 0.45 11.85
C ALA A 27 0.88 1.61 10.86
N ARG A 28 1.97 2.33 10.58
CA ARG A 28 1.97 3.49 9.68
C ARG A 28 2.93 3.26 8.52
N CYS A 29 2.49 3.60 7.32
CA CYS A 29 3.30 3.57 6.11
C CYS A 29 3.24 4.93 5.42
N ARG A 30 4.38 5.49 5.01
CA ARG A 30 4.42 6.77 4.30
C ARG A 30 4.62 6.55 2.82
N VAL A 31 3.63 6.92 2.01
CA VAL A 31 3.71 6.91 0.54
C VAL A 31 4.36 8.22 0.06
N THR A 32 5.30 8.11 -0.87
CA THR A 32 6.07 9.23 -1.42
C THR A 32 6.11 9.19 -2.94
N GLY A 33 6.37 10.34 -3.57
CA GLY A 33 6.46 10.45 -5.04
C GLY A 33 5.11 10.61 -5.74
N LEU A 34 4.00 10.68 -5.01
CA LEU A 34 2.67 10.94 -5.57
C LEU A 34 2.63 12.33 -6.24
N PRO A 35 1.96 12.46 -7.40
CA PRO A 35 1.86 13.72 -8.13
C PRO A 35 1.05 14.79 -7.39
N ASP A 36 0.02 14.39 -6.64
CA ASP A 36 -0.79 15.28 -5.80
C ASP A 36 -1.10 14.63 -4.44
N LEU A 37 -0.33 15.03 -3.43
CA LEU A 37 -0.48 14.54 -2.05
C LEU A 37 -1.81 14.97 -1.41
N HIS A 38 -2.34 16.13 -1.80
CA HIS A 38 -3.57 16.65 -1.20
C HIS A 38 -4.78 15.91 -1.75
N ALA A 39 -4.83 15.72 -3.07
CA ALA A 39 -5.89 14.93 -3.70
C ALA A 39 -5.90 13.49 -3.16
N PHE A 40 -4.73 12.84 -3.09
CA PHE A 40 -4.64 11.44 -2.65
C PHE A 40 -5.09 11.25 -1.20
N ALA A 41 -4.74 12.19 -0.31
CA ALA A 41 -5.15 12.11 1.09
C ALA A 41 -6.65 12.35 1.29
N ALA A 42 -7.30 13.12 0.41
CA ALA A 42 -8.73 13.45 0.50
C ALA A 42 -9.62 12.40 -0.20
N ASP A 43 -9.17 11.86 -1.33
CA ASP A 43 -9.88 10.91 -2.17
C ASP A 43 -8.86 9.92 -2.77
N PRO A 44 -8.51 8.84 -2.04
CA PRO A 44 -7.46 7.92 -2.48
C PRO A 44 -7.88 7.16 -3.73
N TRP A 45 -6.96 7.08 -4.70
CA TRP A 45 -7.14 6.26 -5.91
C TRP A 45 -6.26 5.00 -5.87
N PRO A 46 -6.59 3.98 -6.67
CA PRO A 46 -5.77 2.77 -6.76
C PRO A 46 -4.34 3.07 -7.22
N VAL A 47 -3.34 2.51 -6.53
CA VAL A 47 -1.92 2.64 -6.86
C VAL A 47 -1.15 1.36 -6.52
N ASP A 48 -0.04 1.13 -7.23
CA ASP A 48 0.92 0.09 -6.87
C ASP A 48 1.98 0.68 -5.96
N LEU A 49 2.44 -0.12 -5.00
CA LEU A 49 3.36 0.32 -3.96
C LEU A 49 4.55 -0.63 -3.86
N ASP A 50 5.76 -0.07 -3.88
CA ASP A 50 6.93 -0.74 -3.32
C ASP A 50 6.94 -0.50 -1.81
N LEU A 51 6.46 -1.47 -1.03
CA LEU A 51 6.45 -1.39 0.42
C LEU A 51 7.82 -1.78 0.98
N ARG A 52 8.62 -0.78 1.37
CA ARG A 52 9.88 -0.97 2.10
C ARG A 52 9.61 -1.04 3.60
N LEU A 53 9.97 -2.16 4.20
CA LEU A 53 9.90 -2.42 5.64
C LEU A 53 11.18 -1.94 6.34
N SER A 54 11.15 -1.88 7.67
CA SER A 54 12.27 -1.35 8.47
C SER A 54 13.56 -2.17 8.40
N ASP A 55 13.47 -3.41 7.91
CA ASP A 55 14.59 -4.33 7.68
C ASP A 55 15.00 -4.39 6.20
N ASP A 56 14.65 -3.38 5.42
CA ASP A 56 14.97 -3.21 3.99
C ASP A 56 14.36 -4.26 3.05
N VAL A 57 13.50 -5.14 3.56
CA VAL A 57 12.67 -5.99 2.72
C VAL A 57 11.67 -5.11 1.95
N VAL A 58 11.64 -5.29 0.64
CA VAL A 58 10.71 -4.62 -0.27
C VAL A 58 9.68 -5.62 -0.76
N VAL A 59 8.41 -5.23 -0.70
CA VAL A 59 7.27 -6.06 -1.10
C VAL A 59 6.39 -5.27 -2.08
N GLU A 60 6.12 -5.85 -3.24
CA GLU A 60 5.13 -5.32 -4.18
C GLU A 60 3.73 -5.45 -3.56
N ALA A 61 3.10 -4.32 -3.26
CA ALA A 61 1.80 -4.23 -2.63
C ALA A 61 0.84 -3.41 -3.50
N GLU A 62 -0.45 -3.67 -3.34
CA GLU A 62 -1.48 -3.03 -4.15
C GLU A 62 -2.46 -2.31 -3.23
N LEU A 63 -2.58 -0.98 -3.37
CA LEU A 63 -3.68 -0.24 -2.78
C LEU A 63 -4.82 -0.15 -3.80
N ARG A 64 -5.99 -0.64 -3.42
CA ARG A 64 -7.22 -0.64 -4.25
C ARG A 64 -8.38 -0.07 -3.43
N ILE A 65 -9.41 0.41 -4.11
CA ILE A 65 -10.68 0.79 -3.48
C ILE A 65 -11.69 -0.33 -3.76
N GLU A 66 -12.10 -1.06 -2.73
CA GLU A 66 -13.06 -2.16 -2.80
C GLU A 66 -14.48 -1.67 -2.44
N ASP A 67 -15.53 -2.32 -2.97
CA ASP A 67 -16.94 -1.97 -2.73
C ASP A 67 -17.30 -2.12 -1.22
N PRO A 68 -17.92 -1.12 -0.57
CA PRO A 68 -18.56 0.09 -1.13
C PRO A 68 -17.74 1.35 -1.27
N ALA A 69 -16.51 1.40 -0.78
CA ALA A 69 -15.45 2.37 -1.10
C ALA A 69 -14.29 2.22 -0.09
N ASP A 70 -14.03 1.00 0.38
CA ASP A 70 -13.04 0.77 1.41
C ASP A 70 -11.64 0.64 0.77
N PRO A 71 -10.67 1.49 1.17
CA PRO A 71 -9.30 1.37 0.70
C PRO A 71 -8.65 0.14 1.34
N VAL A 72 -8.21 -0.78 0.49
CA VAL A 72 -7.61 -2.06 0.87
C VAL A 72 -6.18 -2.14 0.32
N LEU A 73 -5.23 -2.37 1.22
CA LEU A 73 -3.85 -2.68 0.89
C LEU A 73 -3.65 -4.21 0.89
N THR A 74 -3.39 -4.76 -0.29
CA THR A 74 -3.03 -6.17 -0.46
C THR A 74 -1.53 -6.31 -0.38
N VAL A 75 -1.04 -7.11 0.58
CA VAL A 75 0.38 -7.42 0.74
C VAL A 75 0.58 -8.93 0.57
N PRO A 76 1.41 -9.40 -0.39
CA PRO A 76 1.70 -10.81 -0.56
C PRO A 76 2.53 -11.36 0.62
N ALA A 77 2.72 -12.68 0.67
CA ALA A 77 3.58 -13.28 1.67
C ALA A 77 5.04 -12.90 1.44
N TYR A 78 5.77 -12.55 2.51
CA TYR A 78 7.19 -12.21 2.45
C TYR A 78 7.95 -12.84 3.62
N THR A 79 9.28 -12.75 3.56
CA THR A 79 10.17 -13.19 4.62
C THR A 79 10.94 -11.98 5.11
N THR A 80 10.93 -11.72 6.41
CA THR A 80 11.69 -10.62 7.02
C THR A 80 13.20 -10.85 6.86
N GLY A 81 14.01 -9.83 7.06
CA GLY A 81 15.47 -9.93 7.06
C GLY A 81 16.00 -10.94 8.09
N ALA A 82 15.25 -11.18 9.17
CA ALA A 82 15.55 -12.21 10.17
C ALA A 82 15.12 -13.64 9.77
N GLY A 83 14.56 -13.83 8.58
CA GLY A 83 14.11 -15.14 8.09
C GLY A 83 12.71 -15.56 8.57
N THR A 84 11.94 -14.66 9.22
CA THR A 84 10.58 -14.97 9.66
C THR A 84 9.61 -14.86 8.49
N ARG A 85 8.85 -15.92 8.22
CA ARG A 85 7.83 -15.89 7.17
C ARG A 85 6.55 -15.22 7.65
N ILE A 86 6.10 -14.23 6.91
CA ILE A 86 4.83 -13.52 7.11
C ILE A 86 3.87 -13.96 6.01
N ALA A 87 2.65 -14.36 6.40
CA ALA A 87 1.60 -14.71 5.45
C ALA A 87 1.07 -13.46 4.73
N GLY A 88 0.69 -13.63 3.46
CA GLY A 88 0.03 -12.57 2.71
C GLY A 88 -1.32 -12.22 3.33
N ARG A 89 -1.69 -10.94 3.29
CA ARG A 89 -2.90 -10.43 3.93
C ARG A 89 -3.38 -9.15 3.23
N LYS A 90 -4.70 -8.95 3.26
CA LYS A 90 -5.36 -7.69 2.94
C LYS A 90 -5.64 -6.88 4.20
N TRP A 91 -5.40 -5.57 4.11
CA TRP A 91 -5.55 -4.64 5.22
C TRP A 91 -6.46 -3.49 4.82
N LEU A 92 -7.45 -3.19 5.66
CA LEU A 92 -8.17 -1.92 5.54
C LEU A 92 -7.20 -0.78 5.83
N ILE A 93 -7.30 0.33 5.12
CA ILE A 93 -6.65 1.59 5.47
C ILE A 93 -7.67 2.47 6.16
N ARG A 94 -7.44 2.80 7.44
CA ARG A 94 -8.43 3.56 8.22
C ARG A 94 -8.26 5.06 8.13
N GLU A 95 -7.10 5.54 7.67
CA GLU A 95 -6.77 6.96 7.61
C GLU A 95 -5.68 7.23 6.58
N PHE A 96 -5.85 8.36 5.88
CA PHE A 96 -4.87 8.97 5.00
C PHE A 96 -4.59 10.38 5.51
N ALA A 97 -3.34 10.67 5.86
CA ALA A 97 -2.95 11.97 6.40
C ALA A 97 -1.73 12.51 5.67
N ARG A 98 -1.80 13.73 5.13
CA ARG A 98 -0.63 14.38 4.52
C ARG A 98 0.41 14.69 5.59
N THR A 99 1.64 14.21 5.39
CA THR A 99 2.77 14.44 6.31
C THR A 99 4.05 14.75 5.53
N GLY A 100 4.54 15.99 5.65
CA GLY A 100 5.73 16.44 4.93
C GLY A 100 5.57 16.32 3.41
N ASP A 101 6.44 15.53 2.80
CA ASP A 101 6.51 15.20 1.37
C ASP A 101 5.77 13.90 0.98
N GLY A 102 4.93 13.38 1.87
CA GLY A 102 4.19 12.14 1.64
C GLY A 102 2.77 12.13 2.21
N VAL A 103 2.12 10.99 2.04
CA VAL A 103 0.84 10.66 2.69
C VAL A 103 1.08 9.47 3.62
N GLU A 104 0.78 9.65 4.89
CA GLU A 104 0.79 8.59 5.90
C GLU A 104 -0.53 7.80 5.80
N LEU A 105 -0.39 6.49 5.61
CA LEU A 105 -1.46 5.50 5.69
C LEU A 105 -1.45 4.89 7.08
N THR A 106 -2.60 4.87 7.74
CA THR A 106 -2.75 4.08 8.97
C THR A 106 -3.43 2.75 8.67
N ILE A 107 -2.72 1.67 8.97
CA ILE A 107 -3.20 0.30 8.81
C ILE A 107 -4.36 0.03 9.78
N GLY A 108 -5.46 -0.48 9.28
CA GLY A 108 -6.65 -0.91 10.02
C GLY A 108 -6.62 -2.41 10.35
N GLY A 109 -7.82 -2.97 10.49
CA GLY A 109 -7.99 -4.42 10.66
C GLY A 109 -7.76 -5.20 9.37
N SER A 110 -7.96 -6.51 9.46
CA SER A 110 -8.11 -7.35 8.28
C SER A 110 -9.29 -6.86 7.44
N ALA A 111 -9.11 -6.75 6.13
CA ALA A 111 -10.22 -6.58 5.18
C ALA A 111 -10.94 -7.93 4.95
#